data_AF-A0A7C3J356-F1
#
_entry.id   AF-A0A7C3J356-F1
#
_cell.length_a   1.000
_cell.length_b   1.000
_cell.length_c   1.000
_cell.angle_alpha   90.00
_cell.angle_beta   90.00
_cell.angle_gamma   90.00
#
_symmetry.space_group_name_H-M   'P 1'
#
loop_
_entity.id
_entity.type
_entity.pdbx_description
1 polymer ?
#
loop_
_entity_poly.entity_id
_entity_poly.type
_entity_poly.pdbx_seq_one_letter_code
_entity_poly.pdbx_strand_id
1 'polypeptide(L)'
;MDKSRRGFLVTGAAIAGAGVLASSTASAQEKPMVAACGLACGVCPLMAAGKCKGCSTGKGASEEMLKMKPCPVLQCAAKKQIDYCGTGCKMFADCKKLVGKPYAESYLAMVKKRLEA
;
A
#
# COMPACT_ATOMS: atom_id res chain seq x y z
N MET A 1 32.50 -37.57 33.17
CA MET A 1 31.43 -38.54 32.88
C MET A 1 31.00 -38.28 31.44
N ASP A 2 31.05 -39.17 30.47
CA ASP A 2 31.62 -40.50 30.33
C ASP A 2 31.94 -40.66 28.82
N LYS A 3 32.63 -41.74 28.49
CA LYS A 3 33.40 -41.99 27.27
C LYS A 3 32.60 -42.02 25.97
N SER A 4 33.29 -41.52 24.94
CA SER A 4 33.41 -42.15 23.61
C SER A 4 33.08 -43.64 23.60
N ARG A 5 32.18 -44.06 22.70
CA ARG A 5 32.20 -45.40 22.08
C ARG A 5 31.26 -45.48 20.87
N ARG A 6 31.89 -45.75 19.73
CA ARG A 6 31.45 -46.67 18.65
C ARG A 6 30.19 -46.21 17.89
N GLY A 7 30.29 -45.75 16.65
CA GLY A 7 30.86 -46.51 15.55
C GLY A 7 29.90 -47.63 15.15
N PHE A 8 28.90 -47.30 14.33
CA PHE A 8 28.21 -48.28 13.50
C PHE A 8 27.89 -47.65 12.15
N LEU A 9 28.79 -47.89 11.20
CA LEU A 9 28.54 -47.77 9.77
C LEU A 9 27.64 -48.94 9.36
N VAL A 10 26.40 -48.65 8.98
CA VAL A 10 25.50 -49.48 8.15
C VAL A 10 24.54 -48.47 7.54
N THR A 11 24.18 -48.42 6.27
CA THR A 11 24.60 -49.02 4.99
C THR A 11 23.88 -48.12 3.99
N GLY A 12 24.52 -47.83 2.85
CA GLY A 12 24.10 -46.82 1.90
C GLY A 12 22.61 -46.84 1.50
N ALA A 13 22.01 -45.65 1.50
CA ALA A 13 20.96 -45.29 0.57
C ALA A 13 21.48 -44.10 -0.24
N ALA A 14 21.76 -44.34 -1.52
CA ALA A 14 22.07 -43.29 -2.47
C ALA A 14 20.85 -42.37 -2.61
N ILE A 15 20.86 -41.22 -1.93
CA ILE A 15 20.08 -40.07 -2.37
C ILE A 15 20.95 -39.30 -3.34
N ALA A 16 20.87 -39.73 -4.61
CA ALA A 16 21.33 -38.96 -5.74
C ALA A 16 20.75 -37.55 -5.63
N GLY A 17 21.64 -36.56 -5.62
CA GLY A 17 21.29 -35.17 -5.54
C GLY A 17 20.32 -34.78 -6.66
N ALA A 18 19.12 -34.39 -6.28
CA ALA A 18 18.40 -33.35 -6.98
C ALA A 18 18.40 -32.18 -6.01
N GLY A 19 19.18 -31.15 -6.34
CA GLY A 19 19.35 -29.96 -5.51
C GLY A 19 18.01 -29.43 -5.05
N VAL A 20 17.90 -29.20 -3.74
CA VAL A 20 16.87 -28.32 -3.21
C VAL A 20 17.14 -26.93 -3.77
N LEU A 21 16.57 -26.63 -4.93
CA LEU A 21 16.38 -25.28 -5.41
C LEU A 21 15.43 -24.64 -4.40
N ALA A 22 16.00 -24.07 -3.35
CA ALA A 22 15.34 -23.10 -2.50
C ALA A 22 15.07 -21.89 -3.40
N SER A 23 13.97 -21.94 -4.13
CA SER A 23 13.38 -20.78 -4.76
C SER A 23 12.96 -19.86 -3.63
N SER A 24 13.89 -19.01 -3.19
CA SER A 24 13.55 -17.80 -2.47
C SER A 24 12.67 -17.00 -3.41
N THR A 25 11.35 -17.20 -3.30
CA THR A 25 10.40 -16.20 -3.71
C THR A 25 10.69 -15.01 -2.80
N ALA A 26 11.64 -14.17 -3.24
CA ALA A 26 11.76 -12.81 -2.76
C ALA A 26 10.33 -12.27 -2.85
N SER A 27 9.71 -12.09 -1.67
CA SER A 27 8.31 -11.68 -1.58
C SER A 27 8.19 -10.48 -2.49
N ALA A 28 7.39 -10.60 -3.56
CA ALA A 28 7.01 -9.46 -4.36
C ALA A 28 6.49 -8.44 -3.37
N GLN A 29 7.29 -7.41 -3.13
CA GLN A 29 7.00 -6.42 -2.11
C GLN A 29 5.84 -5.63 -2.72
N GLU A 30 4.62 -6.09 -2.47
CA GLU A 30 3.39 -5.47 -2.98
C GLU A 30 3.42 -4.02 -2.49
N LYS A 31 3.82 -3.11 -3.39
CA LYS A 31 3.79 -1.68 -3.12
C LYS A 31 2.38 -1.38 -2.63
N PRO A 32 2.20 -0.84 -1.42
CA PRO A 32 0.86 -0.55 -0.93
C PRO A 32 0.21 0.37 -1.95
N MET A 33 -0.94 -0.05 -2.50
CA MET A 33 -1.62 0.70 -3.54
C MET A 33 -2.04 2.06 -2.94
N VAL A 34 -1.27 3.11 -3.20
CA VAL A 34 -1.57 4.46 -2.69
C VAL A 34 -2.61 5.08 -3.61
N ALA A 35 -3.78 5.40 -3.05
CA ALA A 35 -4.86 6.07 -3.77
C ALA A 35 -4.60 7.57 -3.93
N ALA A 36 -5.38 8.22 -4.79
CA ALA A 36 -5.35 9.67 -4.99
C ALA A 36 -5.48 10.50 -3.69
N CYS A 37 -6.14 9.98 -2.65
CA CYS A 37 -6.22 10.64 -1.34
C CYS A 37 -4.92 10.60 -0.53
N GLY A 38 -3.93 9.77 -0.92
CA GLY A 38 -2.65 9.61 -0.21
C GLY A 38 -2.63 8.47 0.81
N LEU A 39 -3.74 7.75 1.01
CA LEU A 39 -3.76 6.56 1.86
C LEU A 39 -3.34 5.31 1.08
N ALA A 40 -2.61 4.42 1.76
CA ALA A 40 -2.43 3.05 1.33
C ALA A 40 -3.76 2.29 1.46
N CYS A 41 -4.37 1.95 0.33
CA CYS A 41 -5.69 1.33 0.29
C CYS A 41 -5.72 -0.04 1.00
N GLY A 42 -4.65 -0.84 0.88
CA GLY A 42 -4.55 -2.16 1.49
C GLY A 42 -4.64 -2.18 3.03
N VAL A 43 -4.40 -1.04 3.68
CA VAL A 43 -4.51 -0.89 5.14
C VAL A 43 -5.60 0.11 5.56
N CYS A 44 -6.45 0.52 4.62
CA CYS A 44 -7.51 1.48 4.88
C CYS A 44 -8.71 0.79 5.54
N PRO A 45 -9.21 1.28 6.68
CA PRO A 45 -10.34 0.66 7.37
C PRO A 45 -11.64 0.67 6.54
N LEU A 46 -11.83 1.68 5.68
CA LEU A 46 -12.99 1.70 4.78
C LEU A 46 -12.90 0.65 3.67
N MET A 47 -11.68 0.31 3.23
CA MET A 47 -11.48 -0.77 2.27
C MET A 47 -11.64 -2.13 2.93
N ALA A 48 -11.06 -2.32 4.12
CA ALA A 48 -11.27 -3.52 4.93
C ALA A 48 -12.76 -3.77 5.25
N ALA A 49 -13.53 -2.70 5.49
CA ALA A 49 -14.97 -2.78 5.73
C ALA A 49 -15.82 -2.86 4.45
N GLY A 50 -15.23 -2.94 3.25
CA GLY A 50 -15.95 -2.99 1.97
C GLY A 50 -16.70 -1.71 1.58
N LYS A 51 -16.59 -0.63 2.36
CA LYS A 51 -17.25 0.67 2.11
C LYS A 51 -16.53 1.52 1.07
N CYS A 52 -15.29 1.17 0.74
CA CYS A 52 -14.50 1.77 -0.32
C CYS A 52 -13.78 0.65 -1.11
N LYS A 53 -13.81 0.70 -2.44
CA LYS A 53 -13.19 -0.33 -3.29
C LYS A 53 -11.73 0.00 -3.66
N GLY A 54 -11.07 0.90 -2.91
CA GLY A 54 -9.80 1.50 -3.31
C GLY A 54 -9.88 2.29 -4.62
N CYS A 55 -8.82 2.98 -5.02
CA CYS A 55 -8.72 3.62 -6.34
C CYS A 55 -7.25 3.78 -6.73
N SER A 56 -6.99 4.26 -7.96
CA SER A 56 -5.65 4.60 -8.42
C SER A 56 -5.22 6.02 -8.01
N THR A 57 -4.05 6.43 -8.49
CA THR A 57 -3.63 7.83 -8.48
C THR A 57 -4.56 8.66 -9.37
N GLY A 58 -4.61 9.98 -9.19
CA GLY A 58 -5.49 10.81 -10.03
C GLY A 58 -5.16 10.72 -11.52
N LYS A 59 -3.87 10.71 -11.91
CA LYS A 59 -3.47 10.51 -13.31
C LYS A 59 -3.76 9.09 -13.83
N GLY A 60 -3.69 8.09 -12.95
CA GLY A 60 -3.98 6.70 -13.29
C GLY A 60 -5.47 6.35 -13.26
N ALA A 61 -6.37 7.32 -13.11
CA ALA A 61 -7.81 7.08 -13.06
C ALA A 61 -8.39 7.02 -14.48
N SER A 62 -8.88 5.85 -14.90
CA SER A 62 -9.63 5.73 -16.15
C SER A 62 -11.01 6.39 -16.04
N GLU A 63 -11.61 6.77 -17.16
CA GLU A 63 -12.96 7.34 -17.18
C GLU A 63 -14.00 6.39 -16.58
N GLU A 64 -13.89 5.09 -16.85
CA GLU A 64 -14.75 4.06 -16.27
C GLU A 64 -14.60 4.03 -14.74
N MET A 65 -13.38 4.13 -14.22
CA MET A 65 -13.14 4.20 -12.78
C MET A 65 -13.81 5.43 -12.17
N LEU A 66 -13.72 6.59 -12.83
CA LEU A 66 -14.35 7.84 -12.36
C LEU A 66 -15.88 7.78 -12.38
N LYS A 67 -16.47 7.03 -13.31
CA LYS A 67 -17.92 6.76 -13.38
C LYS A 67 -18.37 5.77 -12.30
N MET A 68 -17.61 4.69 -12.09
CA MET A 68 -17.94 3.64 -11.11
C MET A 68 -17.69 4.06 -9.66
N LYS A 69 -16.76 5.01 -9.41
CA LYS A 69 -16.36 5.45 -8.08
C LYS A 69 -16.68 6.95 -7.91
N PRO A 70 -17.80 7.32 -7.27
CA PRO A 70 -18.19 8.72 -7.04
C PRO A 70 -17.38 9.35 -5.89
N CYS A 71 -16.05 9.22 -5.93
CA CYS A 71 -15.15 9.81 -4.93
C CYS A 71 -14.77 11.24 -5.37
N PRO A 72 -15.15 12.28 -4.62
CA PRO A 72 -14.86 13.67 -5.00
C PRO A 72 -13.36 13.98 -4.99
N VAL A 73 -12.57 13.27 -4.16
CA VAL A 73 -11.11 13.42 -4.11
C VAL A 73 -10.46 12.86 -5.37
N LEU A 74 -10.89 11.66 -5.80
CA LEU A 74 -10.38 11.03 -7.02
C LEU A 74 -10.74 11.85 -8.26
N GLN A 75 -12.00 12.28 -8.38
CA GLN A 75 -12.46 13.11 -9.50
C GLN A 75 -11.70 14.44 -9.57
N CYS A 76 -11.47 15.08 -8.42
CA CYS A 76 -10.69 16.32 -8.35
C CYS A 76 -9.23 16.09 -8.76
N ALA A 77 -8.60 15.01 -8.27
CA ALA A 77 -7.22 14.66 -8.60
C ALA A 77 -7.04 14.34 -10.09
N ALA A 78 -7.95 13.55 -10.67
CA ALA A 78 -7.96 13.23 -12.10
C ALA A 78 -8.15 14.48 -12.97
N LYS A 79 -9.12 15.34 -12.62
CA LYS A 79 -9.32 16.62 -13.33
C LYS A 79 -8.09 17.53 -13.26
N LYS A 80 -7.39 17.55 -12.14
CA LYS A 80 -6.16 18.33 -11.95
C LYS A 80 -4.91 17.64 -12.50
N GLN A 81 -5.02 16.41 -13.02
CA GLN A 81 -3.89 15.62 -13.51
C GLN A 81 -2.77 15.48 -12.47
N ILE A 82 -3.13 15.19 -11.21
CA ILE A 82 -2.19 14.96 -10.11
C ILE A 82 -2.28 13.53 -9.60
N ASP A 83 -1.15 12.96 -9.18
CA ASP A 83 -1.13 11.59 -8.67
C ASP A 83 -1.77 11.49 -7.29
N TYR A 84 -1.34 12.35 -6.36
CA TYR A 84 -1.79 12.35 -4.98
C TYR A 84 -2.16 13.76 -4.53
N CYS A 85 -3.23 13.89 -3.74
CA CYS A 85 -3.66 15.18 -3.21
C CYS A 85 -2.59 15.82 -2.32
N GLY A 86 -1.99 15.05 -1.41
CA GLY A 86 -1.02 15.55 -0.43
C GLY A 86 0.27 16.11 -1.03
N THR A 87 0.73 15.58 -2.15
CA THR A 87 2.00 16.00 -2.78
C THR A 87 1.79 16.81 -4.06
N GLY A 88 0.66 16.66 -4.74
CA GLY A 88 0.37 17.33 -6.02
C GLY A 88 -0.56 18.53 -5.92
N CYS A 89 -1.30 18.71 -4.82
CA CYS A 89 -2.28 19.79 -4.68
C CYS A 89 -1.80 20.88 -3.72
N LYS A 90 -1.54 22.09 -4.24
CA LYS A 90 -1.19 23.26 -3.41
C LYS A 90 -2.28 23.65 -2.40
N MET A 91 -3.53 23.27 -2.67
CA MET A 91 -4.68 23.54 -1.81
C MET A 91 -4.91 22.45 -0.76
N PHE A 92 -4.04 21.44 -0.64
CA PHE A 92 -4.28 20.26 0.20
C PHE A 92 -4.71 20.64 1.64
N ALA A 93 -3.93 21.52 2.29
CA ALA A 93 -4.15 21.91 3.67
C ALA A 93 -5.44 22.71 3.90
N ASP A 94 -5.97 23.37 2.87
CA ASP A 94 -7.21 24.17 2.91
C ASP A 94 -8.39 23.47 2.22
N CYS A 95 -8.22 22.24 1.73
CA CYS A 95 -9.21 21.59 0.88
C CYS A 95 -10.34 20.95 1.71
N LYS A 96 -11.49 21.62 1.76
CA LYS A 96 -12.70 21.10 2.42
C LYS A 96 -13.20 19.76 1.88
N LYS A 97 -12.84 19.37 0.64
CA LYS A 97 -13.22 18.07 0.06
C LYS A 97 -12.55 16.88 0.75
N LEU A 98 -11.45 17.11 1.46
CA LEU A 98 -10.70 16.09 2.19
C LEU A 98 -11.21 15.88 3.62
N VAL A 99 -11.94 16.86 4.17
CA VAL A 99 -12.51 16.78 5.52
C VAL A 99 -13.57 15.68 5.55
N GLY A 100 -13.37 14.69 6.43
CA GLY A 100 -14.18 13.47 6.50
C GLY A 100 -13.95 12.50 5.33
N LYS A 101 -12.97 12.75 4.45
CA LYS A 101 -12.68 11.94 3.25
C LYS A 101 -11.19 11.95 2.84
N PRO A 102 -10.27 11.30 3.58
CA PRO A 102 -10.42 10.63 4.88
C PRO A 102 -9.90 11.48 6.05
N TYR A 103 -9.46 12.70 5.81
CA TYR A 103 -8.72 13.48 6.80
C TYR A 103 -9.67 14.24 7.73
N ALA A 104 -9.28 14.34 9.00
CA ALA A 104 -9.93 15.25 9.93
C ALA A 104 -9.48 16.69 9.68
N GLU A 105 -10.31 17.66 10.03
CA GLU A 105 -9.96 19.08 9.96
C GLU A 105 -8.72 19.40 10.81
N SER A 106 -8.62 18.80 12.01
CA SER A 106 -7.45 18.95 12.89
C SER A 106 -6.15 18.46 12.26
N TYR A 107 -6.19 17.39 11.45
CA TYR A 107 -5.03 16.91 10.71
C TYR A 107 -4.60 17.92 9.64
N LEU A 108 -5.55 18.43 8.85
CA LEU A 108 -5.26 19.43 7.81
C LEU A 108 -4.71 20.73 8.42
N ALA A 109 -5.26 21.18 9.55
CA ALA A 109 -4.77 22.35 10.29
C ALA A 109 -3.33 22.14 10.80
N MET A 110 -3.02 20.94 11.32
CA MET A 110 -1.66 20.59 11.74
C MET A 110 -0.68 20.60 10.56
N VAL A 111 -1.06 20.02 9.42
CA VAL A 111 -0.25 20.02 8.20
C VAL A 111 -0.02 21.44 7.72
N LYS A 112 -1.07 22.27 7.67
CA LYS A 112 -0.97 23.69 7.28
C LYS A 112 0.09 24.42 8.10
N LYS A 113 -0.05 24.37 9.43
CA LYS A 113 0.88 25.03 10.36
C LYS A 113 2.33 24.59 10.16
N ARG A 114 2.58 23.32 9.82
CA ARG A 114 3.94 22.78 9.61
C ARG A 114 4.52 23.07 8.23
N LEU A 115 3.68 23.36 7.23
CA LEU A 115 4.13 23.77 5.90
C LEU A 115 4.42 25.27 5.81
N GLU A 116 3.84 26.07 6.71
CA GLU A 116 4.01 27.53 6.80
C GLU A 116 5.11 27.95 7.80
N ALA A 117 5.63 27.01 8.59
CA ALA A 117 6.70 27.23 9.57
C ALA A 117 8.08 26.97 8.95
#